data_AF-A8M436-F1
#
_entry.id   AF-A8M436-F1
#
_cell.length_a   1.000
_cell.length_b   1.000
_cell.length_c   1.000
_cell.angle_alpha   90.00
_cell.angle_beta   90.00
_cell.angle_gamma   90.00
#
_symmetry.space_group_name_H-M   'P 1'
#
loop_
_entity.id
_entity.type
_entity.pdbx_description
1 polymer ?
#
loop_
_entity_poly.entity_id
_entity_poly.type
_entity_poly.pdbx_seq_one_letter_code
_entity_poly.pdbx_strand_id
1 'polypeptide(L)'
;MTTETISSYNDIRPGGPRPGDVTLSTGYLLKDGERVGRFGNQCVFLMANAEQTLQCQETWALDGVGELTSQALTIQSATPGPRTWTSVINNGSMRFFGASGIVVTEKESEISTSDDVTIYLVDESHPKTHEQ
;
A
#
# COMPACT_ATOMS: atom_id res chain seq x y z
N MET A 1 -5.73 10.53 -3.80
CA MET A 1 -4.67 11.12 -2.94
C MET A 1 -3.35 10.81 -3.59
N THR A 2 -2.29 11.55 -3.33
CA THR A 2 -0.93 11.24 -3.81
C THR A 2 0.02 11.01 -2.64
N THR A 3 1.11 10.29 -2.84
CA THR A 3 2.15 10.09 -1.83
C THR A 3 3.34 11.04 -1.99
N GLU A 4 3.97 11.45 -0.89
CA GLU A 4 5.35 11.95 -0.90
C GLU A 4 6.23 10.92 -0.20
N THR A 5 7.09 10.22 -0.94
CA THR A 5 7.71 8.98 -0.49
C THR A 5 9.16 9.13 -0.05
N ILE A 6 9.48 8.61 1.14
CA ILE A 6 10.82 8.31 1.64
C ILE A 6 10.99 6.79 1.63
N SER A 7 11.87 6.29 0.77
CA SER A 7 12.15 4.86 0.65
C SER A 7 13.48 4.50 1.32
N SER A 8 13.51 3.34 1.98
CA SER A 8 14.75 2.72 2.43
C SER A 8 14.77 1.25 1.99
N TYR A 9 15.88 0.84 1.39
CA TYR A 9 16.11 -0.53 0.95
C TYR A 9 17.19 -1.15 1.84
N ASN A 10 16.86 -2.26 2.48
CA ASN A 10 17.83 -3.03 3.26
C ASN A 10 18.27 -4.24 2.45
N ASP A 11 19.40 -4.08 1.74
CA ASP A 11 20.06 -5.18 1.04
C ASP A 11 20.69 -6.13 2.06
N ILE A 12 20.26 -7.40 2.11
CA ILE A 12 20.86 -8.36 3.03
C ILE A 12 22.24 -8.82 2.50
N ARG A 13 22.56 -8.70 1.19
CA ARG A 13 23.89 -8.98 0.56
C ARG A 13 24.01 -8.39 -0.88
N PRO A 14 25.18 -7.85 -1.29
CA PRO A 14 25.33 -7.24 -2.63
C PRO A 14 24.88 -8.14 -3.80
N GLY A 15 24.04 -7.60 -4.69
CA GLY A 15 23.65 -8.23 -5.97
C GLY A 15 22.23 -7.99 -6.49
N GLY A 16 21.53 -6.94 -6.03
CA GLY A 16 20.12 -6.69 -6.38
C GLY A 16 19.14 -7.51 -5.54
N PRO A 17 17.81 -7.34 -5.73
CA PRO A 17 16.81 -7.98 -4.89
C PRO A 17 16.88 -9.51 -4.89
N ARG A 18 16.63 -10.12 -3.74
CA ARG A 18 16.61 -11.57 -3.50
C ARG A 18 15.39 -11.98 -2.67
N PRO A 19 14.96 -13.25 -2.75
CA PRO A 19 13.98 -13.76 -1.79
C PRO A 19 14.43 -13.53 -0.35
N GLY A 20 13.57 -12.93 0.46
CA GLY A 20 13.82 -12.54 1.85
C GLY A 20 14.27 -11.09 2.03
N ASP A 21 14.69 -10.38 0.98
CA ASP A 21 15.00 -8.96 1.08
C ASP A 21 13.74 -8.15 1.43
N VAL A 22 13.94 -7.03 2.11
CA VAL A 22 12.86 -6.17 2.59
C VAL A 22 13.02 -4.78 2.03
N THR A 23 11.94 -4.25 1.45
CA THR A 23 11.81 -2.84 1.11
C THR A 23 10.84 -2.16 2.06
N LEU A 24 11.19 -0.93 2.44
CA LEU A 24 10.42 -0.10 3.35
C LEU A 24 10.18 1.24 2.67
N SER A 25 8.94 1.72 2.69
CA SER A 25 8.64 3.10 2.32
C SER A 25 7.74 3.74 3.36
N THR A 26 7.95 5.03 3.59
CA THR A 26 7.12 5.85 4.46
C THR A 26 6.91 7.19 3.78
N GLY A 27 5.88 7.92 4.15
CA GLY A 27 5.66 9.20 3.51
C GLY A 27 4.39 9.91 3.93
N TYR A 28 4.05 10.95 3.20
CA TYR A 28 2.84 11.74 3.44
C TYR A 28 1.76 11.40 2.42
N LEU A 29 0.51 11.49 2.86
CA LEU A 29 -0.66 11.45 1.98
C LEU A 29 -1.08 12.89 1.70
N LEU A 30 -1.19 13.23 0.43
CA LEU A 30 -1.61 14.54 -0.04
C LEU A 30 -2.98 14.46 -0.72
N LYS A 31 -3.81 15.47 -0.52
CA LYS A 31 -5.05 15.71 -1.27
C LYS A 31 -5.06 17.17 -1.68
N ASP A 32 -5.18 17.42 -2.98
CA ASP A 32 -5.16 18.77 -3.54
C ASP A 32 -3.90 19.58 -3.15
N GLY A 33 -2.77 18.88 -2.99
CA GLY A 33 -1.47 19.45 -2.56
C GLY A 33 -1.32 19.64 -1.06
N GLU A 34 -2.37 19.44 -0.27
CA GLU A 34 -2.32 19.55 1.20
C GLU A 34 -2.10 18.18 1.85
N ARG A 35 -1.29 18.15 2.91
CA ARG A 35 -1.10 16.95 3.70
C ARG A 35 -2.36 16.60 4.47
N VAL A 36 -2.88 15.39 4.23
CA VAL A 36 -4.05 14.82 4.89
C VAL A 36 -3.71 13.59 5.75
N GLY A 37 -2.45 13.17 5.75
CA GLY A 37 -2.03 12.00 6.50
C GLY A 37 -0.61 11.56 6.21
N ARG A 38 -0.34 10.30 6.54
CA ARG A 38 0.93 9.61 6.33
C ARG A 38 0.70 8.15 6.01
N PHE A 39 1.68 7.52 5.37
CA PHE A 39 1.65 6.09 5.14
C PHE A 39 3.00 5.45 5.51
N GLY A 40 2.95 4.15 5.76
CA GLY A 40 4.10 3.28 5.89
C GLY A 40 3.82 1.96 5.20
N ASN A 41 4.80 1.40 4.51
CA ASN A 41 4.74 0.14 3.83
C ASN A 41 6.02 -0.65 4.09
N GLN A 42 5.87 -1.95 4.28
CA GLN A 42 6.94 -2.92 4.32
C GLN A 42 6.59 -4.06 3.36
N CYS A 43 7.47 -4.36 2.41
CA CYS A 43 7.32 -5.53 1.55
C CYS A 43 8.51 -6.47 1.67
N VAL A 44 8.22 -7.77 1.68
CA VAL A 44 9.22 -8.84 1.58
C VAL A 44 9.19 -9.41 0.19
N PHE A 45 10.36 -9.55 -0.44
CA PHE A 45 10.49 -10.29 -1.69
C PHE A 45 10.32 -11.79 -1.43
N LEU A 46 9.27 -12.39 -2.00
CA LEU A 46 9.09 -13.84 -2.03
C LEU A 46 9.83 -14.46 -3.23
N MET A 47 9.81 -13.74 -4.36
CA MET A 47 10.57 -14.07 -5.56
C MET A 47 11.19 -12.79 -6.12
N ALA A 48 12.43 -12.88 -6.60
CA ALA A 48 13.18 -11.73 -7.10
C ALA A 48 13.86 -12.03 -8.44
N ASN A 49 13.14 -12.68 -9.35
CA ASN A 49 13.60 -12.93 -10.72
C ASN A 49 13.05 -11.83 -11.66
N ALA A 50 12.97 -12.08 -12.98
CA ALA A 50 12.42 -11.13 -13.95
C ALA A 50 10.98 -10.69 -13.62
N GLU A 51 10.23 -11.55 -12.93
CA GLU A 51 8.95 -11.27 -12.31
C GLU A 51 9.11 -11.41 -10.79
N GLN A 52 9.03 -10.28 -10.10
CA GLN A 52 9.18 -10.20 -8.66
C GLN A 52 7.83 -10.42 -8.00
N THR A 53 7.80 -11.23 -6.95
CA THR A 53 6.63 -11.40 -6.10
C THR A 53 6.94 -10.84 -4.73
N LEU A 54 6.10 -9.94 -4.25
CA LEU A 54 6.26 -9.28 -2.97
C LEU A 54 5.01 -9.47 -2.12
N GLN A 55 5.21 -9.70 -0.82
CA GLN A 55 4.15 -9.60 0.15
C GLN A 55 4.33 -8.32 0.95
N CYS A 56 3.32 -7.45 0.90
CA CYS A 56 3.35 -6.12 1.48
C CYS A 56 2.36 -5.99 2.65
N GLN A 57 2.76 -5.22 3.65
CA GLN A 57 1.91 -4.75 4.73
C GLN A 57 2.01 -3.23 4.82
N GLU A 58 0.87 -2.58 4.85
CA GLU A 58 0.76 -1.12 4.75
C GLU A 58 -0.08 -0.58 5.89
N THR A 59 0.22 0.65 6.31
CA THR A 59 -0.59 1.44 7.24
C THR A 59 -0.82 2.81 6.61
N TRP A 60 -2.08 3.23 6.59
CA TRP A 60 -2.54 4.50 6.05
C TRP A 60 -3.20 5.29 7.17
N ALA A 61 -2.53 6.33 7.67
CA ALA A 61 -3.04 7.17 8.74
C ALA A 61 -3.55 8.49 8.15
N LEU A 62 -4.84 8.76 8.30
CA LEU A 62 -5.48 10.01 7.89
C LEU A 62 -5.69 10.89 9.11
N ASP A 63 -5.08 12.09 9.08
CA ASP A 63 -4.97 12.98 10.23
C ASP A 63 -6.36 13.38 10.75
N GLY A 64 -6.64 13.09 12.02
CA GLY A 64 -7.93 13.37 12.66
C GLY A 64 -9.10 12.45 12.25
N VAL A 65 -8.88 11.50 11.34
CA VAL A 65 -9.93 10.60 10.83
C VAL A 65 -9.77 9.19 11.40
N GLY A 66 -8.55 8.63 11.33
CA GLY A 66 -8.25 7.27 11.76
C GLY A 66 -7.14 6.63 10.92
N GLU A 67 -6.87 5.36 11.20
CA GLU A 67 -5.87 4.57 10.48
C GLU A 67 -6.51 3.34 9.83
N LEU A 68 -5.93 2.90 8.72
CA LEU A 68 -6.26 1.65 8.02
C LEU A 68 -4.98 0.82 7.92
N THR A 69 -5.09 -0.50 8.08
CA THR A 69 -4.03 -1.43 7.67
C THR A 69 -4.49 -2.22 6.46
N SER A 70 -3.56 -2.48 5.54
CA SER A 70 -3.82 -3.30 4.35
C SER A 70 -2.67 -4.25 4.05
N GLN A 71 -2.97 -5.27 3.25
CA GLN A 71 -2.00 -6.27 2.80
C GLN A 71 -2.16 -6.54 1.31
N ALA A 72 -1.05 -6.74 0.62
CA ALA A 72 -1.03 -7.13 -0.80
C ALA A 72 -0.08 -8.30 -1.05
N LEU A 73 -0.43 -9.11 -2.04
CA LEU A 73 0.50 -9.99 -2.74
C LEU A 73 0.66 -9.43 -4.16
N THR A 74 1.77 -8.79 -4.43
CA THR A 74 2.03 -8.09 -5.69
C THR A 74 2.98 -8.88 -6.56
N ILE A 75 2.64 -9.02 -7.84
CA ILE A 75 3.51 -9.57 -8.87
C ILE A 75 3.87 -8.41 -9.80
N GLN A 76 5.16 -8.10 -9.95
CA GLN A 76 5.64 -6.96 -10.72
C GLN A 76 6.85 -7.33 -11.58
N SER A 77 6.99 -6.70 -12.75
CA SER A 77 8.21 -6.86 -13.54
C SER A 77 9.41 -6.23 -12.83
N ALA A 78 10.57 -6.89 -12.89
CA ALA A 78 11.84 -6.27 -12.51
C ALA A 78 12.25 -5.12 -13.46
N THR A 79 11.67 -5.07 -14.66
CA THR A 79 11.85 -3.96 -15.60
C THR A 79 11.14 -2.70 -15.08
N PRO A 80 11.80 -1.53 -15.09
CA PRO A 80 11.15 -0.27 -14.76
C PRO A 80 9.96 0.03 -15.67
N GLY A 81 8.88 0.56 -15.10
CA GLY A 81 7.69 0.95 -15.85
C GLY A 81 6.52 1.31 -14.93
N PRO A 82 5.36 1.67 -15.49
CA PRO A 82 4.14 1.88 -14.72
C PRO A 82 3.74 0.63 -13.94
N ARG A 83 3.20 0.80 -12.73
CA ARG A 83 2.77 -0.30 -11.85
C ARG A 83 1.46 0.05 -11.17
N THR A 84 0.59 -0.94 -11.05
CA THR A 84 -0.62 -0.86 -10.24
C THR A 84 -0.65 -2.06 -9.30
N TRP A 85 -0.98 -1.84 -8.04
CA TRP A 85 -1.26 -2.92 -7.12
C TRP A 85 -2.47 -2.61 -6.24
N THR A 86 -3.09 -3.68 -5.77
CA THR A 86 -4.28 -3.62 -4.92
C THR A 86 -3.97 -4.30 -3.60
N SER A 87 -4.20 -3.57 -2.51
CA SER A 87 -4.07 -4.06 -1.15
C SER A 87 -5.45 -4.21 -0.54
N VAL A 88 -5.68 -5.30 0.19
CA VAL A 88 -6.95 -5.54 0.91
C VAL A 88 -6.85 -4.91 2.30
N ILE A 89 -7.83 -4.10 2.67
CA ILE A 89 -7.96 -3.52 4.01
C ILE A 89 -8.39 -4.62 4.96
N ASN A 90 -7.63 -4.83 6.03
CA ASN A 90 -7.86 -5.90 6.99
C ASN A 90 -8.10 -5.41 8.42
N ASN A 91 -7.89 -4.12 8.70
CA ASN A 91 -8.24 -3.49 9.96
C ASN A 91 -8.34 -1.97 9.83
N GLY A 92 -8.95 -1.33 10.81
CA GLY A 92 -8.94 0.13 10.93
C GLY A 92 -9.24 0.63 12.34
N SER A 93 -9.01 1.91 12.56
CA SER A 93 -9.20 2.58 13.85
C SER A 93 -10.09 3.83 13.72
N MET A 94 -10.62 4.30 14.84
CA MET A 94 -11.49 5.48 14.90
C MET A 94 -12.66 5.37 13.91
N ARG A 95 -12.78 6.29 12.93
CA ARG A 95 -13.86 6.26 11.93
C ARG A 95 -13.77 5.06 10.99
N PHE A 96 -12.63 4.39 10.95
CA PHE A 96 -12.42 3.18 10.15
C PHE A 96 -12.50 1.89 10.97
N PHE A 97 -12.97 1.95 12.22
CA PHE A 97 -13.12 0.74 13.02
C PHE A 97 -14.06 -0.26 12.33
N GLY A 98 -13.57 -1.48 12.10
CA GLY A 98 -14.30 -2.54 11.39
C GLY A 98 -14.41 -2.32 9.87
N ALA A 99 -13.72 -1.33 9.31
CA ALA A 99 -13.76 -1.09 7.87
C ALA A 99 -13.13 -2.25 7.09
N SER A 100 -13.74 -2.57 5.95
CA SER A 100 -13.22 -3.49 4.94
C SER A 100 -13.22 -2.80 3.58
N GLY A 101 -12.41 -3.29 2.64
CA GLY A 101 -12.27 -2.69 1.33
C GLY A 101 -10.89 -2.90 0.73
N ILE A 102 -10.51 -2.01 -0.19
CA ILE A 102 -9.23 -2.08 -0.89
C ILE A 102 -8.57 -0.71 -0.99
N VAL A 103 -7.24 -0.72 -1.08
CA VAL A 103 -6.44 0.41 -1.51
C VAL A 103 -5.86 0.07 -2.87
N VAL A 104 -6.03 0.94 -3.85
CA VAL A 104 -5.40 0.85 -5.17
C VAL A 104 -4.29 1.88 -5.21
N THR A 105 -3.08 1.44 -5.54
CA THR A 105 -1.92 2.32 -5.72
C THR A 105 -1.39 2.19 -7.14
N GLU A 106 -1.15 3.34 -7.76
CA GLU A 106 -0.70 3.48 -9.14
C GLU A 106 0.59 4.31 -9.15
N LYS A 107 1.64 3.74 -9.71
CA LYS A 107 2.93 4.39 -9.91
C LYS A 107 3.16 4.59 -11.40
N GLU A 108 3.21 5.84 -11.82
CA GLU A 108 3.42 6.23 -13.22
C GLU A 108 4.78 5.76 -13.76
N SER A 109 5.84 5.87 -12.96
CA SER A 109 7.18 5.42 -13.33
C SER A 109 8.11 5.30 -12.12
N GLU A 110 9.23 4.58 -12.27
CA GLU A 110 10.22 4.42 -11.19
C GLU A 110 10.90 5.73 -10.74
N ILE A 111 10.91 6.75 -11.61
CA ILE A 111 11.46 8.08 -11.28
C ILE A 111 10.43 9.02 -10.68
N SER A 112 9.15 8.63 -10.67
CA SER A 112 8.10 9.41 -10.02
C SER A 112 8.40 9.52 -8.53
N THR A 113 8.30 10.74 -8.00
CA THR A 113 8.46 11.01 -6.56
C THR A 113 7.18 10.75 -5.77
N SER A 114 6.08 10.40 -6.46
CA SER A 114 4.75 10.18 -5.89
C SER A 114 4.02 9.03 -6.58
N ASP A 115 3.17 8.36 -5.82
CA ASP A 115 2.22 7.37 -6.30
C ASP A 115 0.79 7.90 -6.09
N ASP A 116 -0.12 7.56 -7.00
CA ASP A 116 -1.54 7.84 -6.86
C ASP A 116 -2.19 6.76 -6.01
N VAL A 117 -2.99 7.17 -5.03
CA VAL A 117 -3.63 6.29 -4.05
C VAL A 117 -5.13 6.58 -3.98
N THR A 118 -5.92 5.53 -4.19
CA THR A 118 -7.37 5.53 -4.02
C THR A 118 -7.79 4.49 -3.00
N ILE A 119 -8.56 4.90 -2.00
CA ILE A 119 -9.07 4.03 -0.94
C ILE A 119 -10.57 3.81 -1.19
N TYR A 120 -10.97 2.55 -1.37
CA TYR A 120 -12.36 2.13 -1.52
C TYR A 120 -12.78 1.38 -0.26
N LEU A 121 -13.75 1.92 0.46
CA LEU A 121 -14.36 1.26 1.62
C LEU A 121 -15.67 0.59 1.20
N VAL A 122 -15.90 -0.61 1.70
CA VAL A 122 -17.19 -1.30 1.55
C VAL A 122 -18.16 -0.70 2.57
N ASP A 123 -19.33 -0.31 2.09
CA ASP A 123 -20.42 0.12 2.96
C ASP A 123 -21.25 -1.09 3.40
N GLU A 124 -21.10 -1.52 4.66
CA GLU A 124 -21.91 -2.59 5.25
C GLU A 124 -23.28 -2.10 5.77
N SER A 125 -23.72 -0.88 5.44
CA SER A 125 -25.04 -0.36 5.87
C SER A 125 -26.27 -1.09 5.30
N HIS A 126 -26.08 -2.20 4.58
CA HIS A 126 -27.16 -3.17 4.35
C HIS A 126 -27.11 -4.25 5.42
N PRO A 127 -28.02 -4.24 6.42
CA PRO A 127 -28.10 -5.35 7.35
C PRO A 127 -28.35 -6.63 6.56
N LYS A 128 -27.54 -7.66 6.83
CA LYS A 128 -27.88 -9.02 6.45
C LYS A 128 -29.25 -9.30 7.07
N THR A 129 -30.30 -9.25 6.27
CA THR A 129 -31.57 -9.86 6.63
C THR A 129 -31.26 -11.32 6.91
N HIS A 130 -31.30 -11.69 8.19
CA HIS A 130 -31.41 -13.07 8.59
C HIS A 130 -32.67 -13.62 7.91
N GLU A 131 -32.49 -14.38 6.83
CA GLU A 131 -33.51 -15.33 6.42
C GLU A 131 -33.53 -16.44 7.48
N GLN A 132 -34.74 -16.67 7.99
CA GLN A 132 -35.10 -17.63 9.04
C GLN A 132 -34.95 -19.07 8.57
#